data_AF-A0A553L496-F1
#
_entry.id   AF-A0A553L496-F1
#
_cell.length_a   1.000
_cell.length_b   1.000
_cell.length_c   1.000
_cell.angle_alpha   90.00
_cell.angle_beta   90.00
_cell.angle_gamma   90.00
#
_symmetry.space_group_name_H-M   'P 1'
#
loop_
_entity.id
_entity.type
_entity.pdbx_description
1 polymer ?
#
loop_
_entity_poly.entity_id
_entity_poly.type
_entity_poly.pdbx_seq_one_letter_code
_entity_poly.pdbx_strand_id
1 'polypeptide(L)'
;MKHTFALILALTLFACQATSSVDLDFAAQQSNQGFSEQRLARIAPVMQQYIDDEKLAGVMTLVARNGQVVHWATQGMQDRENKVPLSENTIFRIYSMTKPVTAVAALTLWEQGKFHMQDPIDKYLPELKDLKVYVSGSGDDMVVEDAKFPIRIIDLFTHTAGFSYGFSNSEVDKLYQALIAEGPAKDSAEALRSIAKLPLNHQPGTAWHYGVNTDIIGFLVERISGMKLGEYMQKHIFTPLAMNDTGFSVSAENLDRFSQIYTVGDKGQTIVMENEPLGDYMSDPAVHNGGGGLTSTMTDYLKFAQMLLNGGEYNGVRVLGRKTVEYMRSNHLPDNLIPFNAESTGEGYGLAMSVTVDPGQSRFMSSKGNYGWGGAASTYFRIDPKENLVMISMAQFIPIGFHRYHDDFRNLVYQSLVD
;
A
#
# COMPACT_ATOMS: atom_id res chain seq x y z
N MET A 1 -26.08 -60.15 46.73
CA MET A 1 -27.32 -59.58 46.14
C MET A 1 -26.96 -58.25 45.49
N LYS A 2 -27.46 -58.03 44.27
CA LYS A 2 -27.05 -56.99 43.31
C LYS A 2 -27.45 -55.60 43.81
N HIS A 3 -26.52 -54.64 43.84
CA HIS A 3 -26.86 -53.22 43.92
C HIS A 3 -26.16 -52.44 42.81
N THR A 4 -27.01 -51.88 41.96
CA THR A 4 -26.82 -51.01 40.82
C THR A 4 -26.35 -49.63 41.28
N PHE A 5 -25.28 -49.07 40.69
CA PHE A 5 -24.96 -47.65 40.81
C PHE A 5 -25.07 -47.01 39.42
N ALA A 6 -26.01 -46.07 39.31
CA ALA A 6 -26.27 -45.30 38.10
C ALA A 6 -25.26 -44.15 37.97
N LEU A 7 -24.70 -44.01 36.76
CA LEU A 7 -23.80 -42.92 36.38
C LEU A 7 -24.66 -41.75 35.85
N ILE A 8 -24.61 -40.59 36.51
CA ILE A 8 -25.24 -39.36 36.03
C ILE A 8 -24.24 -38.65 35.12
N LEU A 9 -24.59 -38.52 33.84
CA LEU A 9 -23.85 -37.78 32.82
C LEU A 9 -24.29 -36.31 32.86
N ALA A 10 -23.41 -35.40 33.25
CA ALA A 10 -23.67 -33.96 33.17
C ALA A 10 -23.23 -33.44 31.78
N LEU A 11 -24.20 -33.13 30.91
CA LEU A 11 -23.98 -32.36 29.68
C LEU A 11 -23.84 -30.87 30.03
N THR A 12 -22.66 -30.30 29.85
CA THR A 12 -22.47 -28.85 29.75
C THR A 12 -22.71 -28.39 28.31
N LEU A 13 -23.85 -27.75 28.07
CA LEU A 13 -24.17 -27.01 26.85
C LEU A 13 -23.30 -25.74 26.80
N PHE A 14 -22.34 -25.68 25.88
CA PHE A 14 -21.72 -24.43 25.48
C PHE A 14 -22.69 -23.68 24.56
N ALA A 15 -23.26 -22.58 25.07
CA ALA A 15 -24.01 -21.63 24.26
C ALA A 15 -23.03 -20.91 23.31
N CYS A 16 -23.16 -21.17 22.02
CA CYS A 16 -22.46 -20.43 20.98
C CYS A 16 -23.02 -19.00 20.95
N GLN A 17 -22.23 -18.02 21.40
CA GLN A 17 -22.58 -16.62 21.19
C GLN A 17 -22.36 -16.30 19.71
N ALA A 18 -23.43 -15.94 19.01
CA ALA A 18 -23.35 -15.43 17.66
C ALA A 18 -22.57 -14.11 17.68
N THR A 19 -21.35 -14.13 17.13
CA THR A 19 -20.63 -12.92 16.76
C THR A 19 -21.36 -12.29 15.58
N SER A 20 -21.90 -11.08 15.75
CA SER A 20 -22.46 -10.28 14.67
C SER A 20 -21.36 -9.99 13.64
N SER A 21 -21.48 -10.56 12.45
CA SER A 21 -20.70 -10.15 11.28
C SER A 21 -21.10 -8.73 10.89
N VAL A 22 -20.13 -7.84 10.74
CA VAL A 22 -20.35 -6.51 10.16
C VAL A 22 -20.02 -6.62 8.68
N ASP A 23 -20.93 -7.22 7.91
CA ASP A 23 -20.88 -7.03 6.47
C ASP A 23 -21.13 -5.56 6.18
N LEU A 24 -20.34 -4.99 5.26
CA LEU A 24 -20.56 -3.63 4.76
C LEU A 24 -21.95 -3.60 4.11
N ASP A 25 -22.94 -3.18 4.89
CA ASP A 25 -24.32 -3.14 4.46
C ASP A 25 -24.48 -2.00 3.46
N PHE A 26 -24.62 -2.35 2.18
CA PHE A 26 -24.87 -1.40 1.10
C PHE A 26 -26.33 -0.90 1.09
N ALA A 27 -27.22 -1.43 1.95
CA ALA A 27 -28.67 -1.29 1.78
C ALA A 27 -29.47 -0.77 3.00
N ALA A 28 -28.84 -0.21 4.04
CA ALA A 28 -29.56 0.38 5.18
C ALA A 28 -29.67 1.91 5.10
N GLN A 29 -30.91 2.41 5.12
CA GLN A 29 -31.26 3.83 5.10
C GLN A 29 -30.63 4.59 6.28
N GLN A 30 -29.81 5.58 5.92
CA GLN A 30 -28.69 6.17 6.65
C GLN A 30 -29.01 6.90 7.96
N SER A 31 -28.29 6.56 9.03
CA SER A 31 -27.52 7.61 9.70
C SER A 31 -26.38 7.95 8.74
N ASN A 32 -26.22 9.21 8.35
CA ASN A 32 -25.13 9.62 7.45
C ASN A 32 -23.75 9.50 8.11
N GLN A 33 -23.63 8.79 9.24
CA GLN A 33 -22.40 8.61 10.00
C GLN A 33 -21.72 9.95 10.27
N GLY A 34 -22.48 10.96 10.70
CA GLY A 34 -21.96 12.31 10.96
C GLY A 34 -21.60 13.14 9.72
N PHE A 35 -21.90 12.66 8.51
CA PHE A 35 -21.73 13.42 7.28
C PHE A 35 -22.98 14.25 6.93
N SER A 36 -22.75 15.41 6.32
CA SER A 36 -23.78 16.16 5.62
C SER A 36 -23.97 15.59 4.21
N GLU A 37 -25.14 15.02 3.93
CA GLU A 37 -25.54 14.51 2.60
C GLU A 37 -25.25 15.52 1.48
N GLN A 38 -25.69 16.77 1.67
CA GLN A 38 -25.52 17.84 0.68
C GLN A 38 -24.05 18.11 0.37
N ARG A 39 -23.17 18.02 1.39
CA ARG A 39 -21.74 18.26 1.22
C ARG A 39 -21.04 17.05 0.62
N LEU A 40 -21.43 15.83 1.00
CA LEU A 40 -20.91 14.58 0.47
C LEU A 40 -21.26 14.43 -1.03
N ALA A 41 -22.47 14.84 -1.43
CA ALA A 41 -22.93 14.86 -2.82
C ALA A 41 -22.11 15.76 -3.75
N ARG A 42 -21.18 16.58 -3.23
CA ARG A 42 -20.25 17.38 -4.04
C ARG A 42 -19.10 16.55 -4.64
N ILE A 43 -18.81 15.37 -4.09
CA ILE A 43 -17.68 14.54 -4.53
C ILE A 43 -17.86 14.16 -6.00
N ALA A 44 -18.97 13.52 -6.36
CA ALA A 44 -19.16 13.01 -7.71
C ALA A 44 -19.12 14.11 -8.80
N PRO A 45 -19.77 15.28 -8.67
CA PRO A 45 -19.64 16.35 -9.65
C PRO A 45 -18.21 16.89 -9.82
N VAL A 46 -17.44 17.03 -8.72
CA VAL A 46 -16.05 17.50 -8.82
C VAL A 46 -15.18 16.44 -9.49
N MET A 47 -15.38 15.17 -9.18
CA MET A 47 -14.68 14.07 -9.87
C MET A 47 -15.08 13.98 -11.35
N GLN A 48 -16.35 14.26 -11.68
CA GLN A 48 -16.84 14.31 -13.07
C GLN A 48 -16.10 15.39 -13.87
N GLN A 49 -15.84 16.55 -13.28
CA GLN A 49 -15.15 17.64 -13.95
C GLN A 49 -13.74 17.23 -14.43
N TYR A 50 -13.04 16.37 -13.70
CA TYR A 50 -11.74 15.85 -14.15
C TYR A 50 -11.86 14.97 -15.41
N ILE A 51 -12.99 14.29 -15.60
CA ILE A 51 -13.27 13.50 -16.80
C ILE A 51 -13.72 14.41 -17.94
N ASP A 52 -14.62 15.35 -17.66
CA ASP A 52 -15.14 16.30 -18.65
C ASP A 52 -14.04 17.24 -19.19
N ASP A 53 -13.05 17.57 -18.35
CA ASP A 53 -11.83 18.31 -18.72
C ASP A 53 -10.77 17.43 -19.43
N GLU A 54 -11.09 16.16 -19.72
CA GLU A 54 -10.18 15.17 -20.32
C GLU A 54 -8.88 14.92 -19.53
N LYS A 55 -8.85 15.24 -18.23
CA LYS A 55 -7.70 15.03 -17.33
C LYS A 55 -7.61 13.59 -16.83
N LEU A 56 -8.74 12.92 -16.65
CA LEU A 56 -8.81 11.51 -16.25
C LEU A 56 -9.73 10.75 -17.21
N ALA A 57 -9.39 9.51 -17.55
CA ALA A 57 -10.29 8.64 -18.31
C ALA A 57 -11.50 8.20 -17.47
N GLY A 58 -11.27 7.93 -16.19
CA GLY A 58 -12.27 7.53 -15.23
C GLY A 58 -11.71 7.54 -13.80
N VAL A 59 -12.60 7.55 -12.82
CA VAL A 59 -12.26 7.55 -11.40
C VAL A 59 -13.34 6.85 -10.58
N MET A 60 -12.90 6.05 -9.61
CA MET A 60 -13.74 5.54 -8.52
C MET A 60 -13.38 6.23 -7.21
N THR A 61 -14.39 6.56 -6.41
CA THR A 61 -14.20 7.15 -5.07
C THR A 61 -15.08 6.46 -4.05
N LEU A 62 -14.52 6.24 -2.86
CA LEU A 62 -15.16 5.53 -1.77
C LEU A 62 -14.86 6.17 -0.43
N VAL A 63 -15.91 6.32 0.39
CA VAL A 63 -15.79 6.73 1.79
C VAL A 63 -16.57 5.74 2.65
N ALA A 64 -15.90 5.18 3.66
CA ALA A 64 -16.55 4.36 4.68
C ALA A 64 -16.25 4.92 6.06
N ARG A 65 -17.27 5.03 6.93
CA ARG A 65 -17.12 5.46 8.32
C ARG A 65 -17.92 4.54 9.23
N ASN A 66 -17.37 4.19 10.38
CA ASN A 66 -18.00 3.26 11.32
C ASN A 66 -18.37 1.91 10.70
N GLY A 67 -17.54 1.42 9.77
CA GLY A 67 -17.80 0.15 9.08
C GLY A 67 -19.00 0.21 8.13
N GLN A 68 -19.40 1.38 7.66
CA GLN A 68 -20.46 1.55 6.65
C GLN A 68 -19.96 2.42 5.50
N VAL A 69 -20.25 2.01 4.26
CA VAL A 69 -19.97 2.82 3.07
C VAL A 69 -20.99 3.96 3.01
N VAL A 70 -20.52 5.20 3.06
CA VAL A 70 -21.37 6.40 3.01
C VAL A 70 -21.31 7.12 1.66
N HIS A 71 -20.26 6.87 0.87
CA HIS A 71 -20.11 7.36 -0.48
C HIS A 71 -19.45 6.29 -1.35
N TRP A 72 -20.02 6.09 -2.53
CA TRP A 72 -19.46 5.27 -3.61
C TRP A 72 -19.83 5.92 -4.93
N ALA A 73 -18.84 6.20 -5.77
CA ALA A 73 -19.08 6.70 -7.12
C ALA A 73 -18.09 6.06 -8.11
N THR A 74 -18.62 5.66 -9.26
CA THR A 74 -17.88 5.09 -10.39
C THR A 74 -18.18 5.93 -11.63
N GLN A 75 -17.17 6.59 -12.19
CA GLN A 75 -17.37 7.59 -13.23
C GLN A 75 -16.34 7.45 -14.35
N GLY A 76 -16.77 7.65 -15.60
CA GLY A 76 -15.92 7.62 -16.78
C GLY A 76 -15.66 6.21 -17.32
N MET A 77 -14.47 6.01 -17.87
CA MET A 77 -14.07 4.81 -18.62
C MET A 77 -12.89 4.11 -17.94
N GLN A 78 -12.91 2.78 -17.89
CA GLN A 78 -11.71 2.00 -17.59
C GLN A 78 -10.79 1.92 -18.81
N ASP A 79 -11.36 2.03 -20.01
CA ASP A 79 -10.65 2.13 -21.28
C ASP A 79 -11.43 3.10 -22.19
N ARG A 80 -10.93 4.33 -22.26
CA ARG A 80 -11.48 5.41 -23.09
C ARG A 80 -11.37 5.10 -24.58
N GLU A 81 -10.33 4.42 -25.02
CA GLU A 81 -10.05 4.20 -26.45
C GLU A 81 -11.00 3.15 -27.02
N ASN A 82 -11.31 2.11 -26.23
CA ASN A 82 -12.28 1.09 -26.57
C ASN A 82 -13.70 1.38 -26.05
N LYS A 83 -13.91 2.56 -25.43
CA LYS A 83 -15.19 3.00 -24.84
C LYS A 83 -15.77 2.01 -23.84
N VAL A 84 -14.91 1.40 -23.02
CA VAL A 84 -15.31 0.48 -21.96
C VAL A 84 -15.59 1.29 -20.68
N PRO A 85 -16.84 1.32 -20.20
CA PRO A 85 -17.19 2.04 -18.99
C PRO A 85 -16.42 1.52 -17.79
N LEU A 86 -16.10 2.41 -16.86
CA LEU A 86 -15.58 2.02 -15.55
C LEU A 86 -16.65 1.24 -14.79
N SER A 87 -16.25 0.17 -14.12
CA SER A 87 -17.17 -0.70 -13.36
C SER A 87 -16.67 -0.92 -11.93
N GLU A 88 -17.56 -1.37 -11.05
CA GLU A 88 -17.22 -1.64 -9.65
C GLU A 88 -16.17 -2.75 -9.47
N ASN A 89 -16.07 -3.63 -10.46
CA ASN A 89 -15.16 -4.77 -10.46
C ASN A 89 -13.91 -4.52 -11.31
N THR A 90 -13.68 -3.28 -11.76
CA THR A 90 -12.48 -2.92 -12.52
C THR A 90 -11.24 -3.19 -11.67
N ILE A 91 -10.25 -3.83 -12.28
CA ILE A 91 -8.95 -4.14 -11.69
C ILE A 91 -7.97 -3.03 -12.06
N PHE A 92 -7.32 -2.48 -11.04
CA PHE A 92 -6.39 -1.37 -11.13
C PHE A 92 -4.97 -1.84 -10.81
N ARG A 93 -3.97 -1.27 -11.50
CA ARG A 93 -2.58 -1.29 -11.00
C ARG A 93 -2.50 -0.36 -9.81
N ILE A 94 -2.21 -0.89 -8.62
CA ILE A 94 -2.22 -0.10 -7.39
C ILE A 94 -0.83 0.43 -7.00
N TYR A 95 0.22 -0.02 -7.70
CA TYR A 95 1.61 0.43 -7.51
C TYR A 95 1.97 0.48 -6.02
N SER A 96 2.44 1.62 -5.52
CA SER A 96 2.95 1.75 -4.16
C SER A 96 1.92 1.51 -3.04
N MET A 97 0.62 1.40 -3.35
CA MET A 97 -0.37 0.81 -2.41
C MET A 97 -0.12 -0.69 -2.15
N THR A 98 0.81 -1.32 -2.87
CA THR A 98 1.35 -2.66 -2.54
C THR A 98 2.15 -2.65 -1.24
N LYS A 99 2.85 -1.54 -0.93
CA LYS A 99 3.79 -1.48 0.20
C LYS A 99 3.16 -1.81 1.56
N PRO A 100 1.99 -1.26 1.91
CA PRO A 100 1.27 -1.64 3.13
C PRO A 100 0.94 -3.14 3.19
N VAL A 101 0.57 -3.76 2.07
CA VAL A 101 0.25 -5.18 2.01
C VAL A 101 1.50 -6.04 2.27
N THR A 102 2.63 -5.67 1.66
CA THR A 102 3.94 -6.31 1.91
C THR A 102 4.39 -6.13 3.35
N ALA A 103 4.17 -4.95 3.93
CA ALA A 103 4.45 -4.70 5.34
C ALA A 103 3.60 -5.58 6.25
N VAL A 104 2.30 -5.72 5.99
CA VAL A 104 1.42 -6.65 6.72
C VAL A 104 1.93 -8.08 6.60
N ALA A 105 2.31 -8.54 5.41
CA ALA A 105 2.86 -9.88 5.21
C ALA A 105 4.10 -10.12 6.09
N ALA A 106 5.05 -9.19 6.11
CA ALA A 106 6.22 -9.27 6.97
C ALA A 106 5.87 -9.19 8.47
N LEU A 107 4.91 -8.35 8.84
CA LEU A 107 4.46 -8.22 10.24
C LEU A 107 3.79 -9.50 10.76
N THR A 108 3.14 -10.31 9.91
CA THR A 108 2.64 -11.63 10.35
C THR A 108 3.78 -12.57 10.77
N LEU A 109 4.94 -12.51 10.11
CA LEU A 109 6.14 -13.27 10.48
C LEU A 109 6.81 -12.67 11.73
N TRP A 110 6.77 -11.35 11.88
CA TRP A 110 7.27 -10.65 13.07
C TRP A 110 6.49 -11.08 14.33
N GLU A 111 5.16 -11.16 14.27
CA GLU A 111 4.33 -11.64 15.39
C GLU A 111 4.64 -13.09 15.78
N GLN A 112 5.07 -13.90 14.80
CA GLN A 112 5.53 -15.27 15.03
C GLN A 112 6.97 -15.36 15.58
N GLY A 113 7.61 -14.22 15.86
CA GLY A 113 8.98 -14.15 16.38
C GLY A 113 10.05 -14.57 15.37
N LYS A 114 9.76 -14.50 14.06
CA LYS A 114 10.70 -14.95 13.01
C LYS A 114 11.84 -13.97 12.74
N PHE A 115 11.64 -12.70 13.10
CA PHE A 115 12.68 -11.68 13.10
C PHE A 115 12.36 -10.59 14.13
N HIS A 116 13.32 -9.68 14.38
CA HIS A 116 13.09 -8.48 15.18
C HIS A 116 13.40 -7.21 14.37
N MET A 117 12.69 -6.11 14.65
CA MET A 117 12.83 -4.85 13.91
C MET A 117 14.24 -4.25 13.94
N GLN A 118 14.98 -4.49 15.03
CA GLN A 118 16.33 -3.99 15.22
C GLN A 118 17.41 -4.98 14.77
N ASP A 119 17.03 -6.18 14.30
CA ASP A 119 18.01 -7.11 13.75
C ASP A 119 18.68 -6.52 12.52
N PRO A 120 19.97 -6.78 12.31
CA PRO A 120 20.63 -6.44 11.06
C PRO A 120 20.08 -7.33 9.94
N ILE A 121 19.85 -6.75 8.76
CA ILE A 121 19.20 -7.43 7.64
C ILE A 121 20.05 -8.57 7.08
N ASP A 122 21.38 -8.46 7.16
CA ASP A 122 22.35 -9.43 6.65
C ASP A 122 22.28 -10.79 7.34
N LYS A 123 21.70 -10.87 8.54
CA LYS A 123 21.33 -12.12 9.23
C LYS A 123 20.36 -12.96 8.39
N TYR A 124 19.53 -12.33 7.57
CA TYR A 124 18.49 -12.97 6.76
C TYR A 124 18.83 -12.92 5.27
N LEU A 125 19.36 -11.79 4.81
CA LEU A 125 19.75 -11.51 3.44
C LEU A 125 21.25 -11.20 3.39
N PRO A 126 22.14 -12.21 3.53
CA PRO A 126 23.59 -12.02 3.58
C PRO A 126 24.17 -11.32 2.35
N GLU A 127 23.44 -11.31 1.23
CA GLU A 127 23.75 -10.52 0.05
C GLU A 127 23.93 -9.02 0.37
N LEU A 128 23.30 -8.51 1.43
CA LEU A 128 23.31 -7.09 1.83
C LEU A 128 24.37 -6.75 2.89
N LYS A 129 25.32 -7.66 3.19
CA LYS A 129 26.28 -7.47 4.28
C LYS A 129 27.31 -6.35 4.03
N ASP A 130 27.90 -6.33 2.84
CA ASP A 130 29.08 -5.51 2.54
C ASP A 130 28.74 -4.29 1.65
N LEU A 131 27.57 -3.69 1.89
CA LEU A 131 27.09 -2.54 1.12
C LEU A 131 28.00 -1.32 1.27
N LYS A 132 28.18 -0.61 0.15
CA LYS A 132 28.89 0.66 0.10
C LYS A 132 27.92 1.83 0.17
N VAL A 133 28.40 3.00 0.55
CA VAL A 133 27.63 4.24 0.64
C VAL A 133 28.28 5.29 -0.24
N TYR A 134 27.49 5.95 -1.07
CA TYR A 134 27.93 7.06 -1.91
C TYR A 134 28.44 8.24 -1.07
N VAL A 135 29.58 8.80 -1.46
CA VAL A 135 30.19 9.97 -0.81
C VAL A 135 30.21 11.17 -1.77
N SER A 136 30.73 10.99 -2.98
CA SER A 136 30.88 12.07 -3.97
C SER A 136 31.23 11.51 -5.36
N GLY A 137 31.40 12.40 -6.34
CA GLY A 137 31.77 12.03 -7.70
C GLY A 137 30.63 11.42 -8.50
N SER A 138 30.94 10.91 -9.69
CA SER A 138 29.97 10.34 -10.63
C SER A 138 30.68 9.37 -11.58
N GLY A 139 29.95 8.39 -12.13
CA GLY A 139 30.51 7.42 -13.07
C GLY A 139 31.75 6.73 -12.51
N ASP A 140 32.82 6.66 -13.31
CA ASP A 140 34.09 6.01 -12.92
C ASP A 140 34.82 6.73 -11.76
N ASP A 141 34.54 8.02 -11.54
CA ASP A 141 35.11 8.82 -10.45
C ASP A 141 34.24 8.78 -9.17
N MET A 142 33.21 7.92 -9.11
CA MET A 142 32.35 7.78 -7.94
C MET A 142 33.15 7.29 -6.73
N VAL A 143 33.10 8.07 -5.66
CA VAL A 143 33.71 7.73 -4.37
C VAL A 143 32.64 7.12 -3.47
N VAL A 144 32.96 5.94 -2.93
CA VAL A 144 32.11 5.23 -1.96
C VAL A 144 32.89 4.86 -0.71
N GLU A 145 32.21 4.78 0.43
CA GLU A 145 32.74 4.28 1.71
C GLU A 145 31.97 3.05 2.19
N ASP A 146 32.48 2.37 3.22
CA ASP A 146 31.74 1.29 3.87
C ASP A 146 30.52 1.82 4.64
N ALA A 147 29.43 1.05 4.66
CA ALA A 147 28.35 1.29 5.61
C ALA A 147 28.89 1.18 7.05
N LYS A 148 28.69 2.23 7.85
CA LYS A 148 29.21 2.32 9.23
C LYS A 148 28.45 1.43 10.20
N PHE A 149 27.19 1.13 9.87
CA PHE A 149 26.31 0.25 10.60
C PHE A 149 25.55 -0.65 9.61
N PRO A 150 25.21 -1.88 10.00
CA PRO A 150 24.34 -2.71 9.17
C PRO A 150 22.96 -2.06 9.06
N ILE A 151 22.31 -2.24 7.90
CA ILE A 151 20.89 -1.90 7.75
C ILE A 151 20.09 -2.74 8.74
N ARG A 152 19.26 -2.11 9.56
CA ARG A 152 18.30 -2.82 10.41
C ARG A 152 17.02 -3.06 9.63
N ILE A 153 16.26 -4.07 10.01
CA ILE A 153 14.98 -4.36 9.34
C ILE A 153 14.04 -3.14 9.36
N ILE A 154 13.96 -2.41 10.49
CA ILE A 154 13.14 -1.20 10.59
C ILE A 154 13.53 -0.13 9.57
N ASP A 155 14.81 -0.03 9.21
CA ASP A 155 15.28 0.98 8.25
C ASP A 155 14.69 0.74 6.85
N LEU A 156 14.37 -0.52 6.50
CA LEU A 156 13.64 -0.84 5.28
C LEU A 156 12.19 -0.39 5.35
N PHE A 157 11.51 -0.63 6.48
CA PHE A 157 10.11 -0.25 6.67
C PHE A 157 9.93 1.26 6.65
N THR A 158 10.92 2.02 7.10
CA THR A 158 10.86 3.48 7.21
C THR A 158 11.51 4.22 6.05
N HIS A 159 11.98 3.52 5.01
CA HIS A 159 12.74 4.13 3.91
C HIS A 159 13.98 4.90 4.38
N THR A 160 14.66 4.41 5.42
CA THR A 160 15.90 5.00 5.95
C THR A 160 17.12 4.11 5.72
N ALA A 161 17.01 3.03 4.95
CA ALA A 161 18.14 2.13 4.67
C ALA A 161 19.13 2.68 3.64
N GLY A 162 18.74 3.70 2.84
CA GLY A 162 19.60 4.33 1.84
C GLY A 162 19.47 3.79 0.42
N PHE A 163 18.59 2.80 0.17
CA PHE A 163 18.31 2.32 -1.19
C PHE A 163 17.56 3.37 -2.02
N SER A 164 17.74 3.31 -3.34
CA SER A 164 17.05 4.17 -4.31
C SER A 164 15.99 3.41 -5.12
N TYR A 165 15.18 4.15 -5.87
CA TYR A 165 14.36 3.66 -6.99
C TYR A 165 14.84 4.17 -8.35
N GLY A 166 15.70 5.19 -8.40
CA GLY A 166 16.08 5.85 -9.65
C GLY A 166 15.25 7.10 -10.00
N PHE A 167 14.50 7.69 -9.06
CA PHE A 167 13.50 8.74 -9.34
C PHE A 167 13.91 10.17 -8.93
N SER A 168 14.94 10.31 -8.10
CA SER A 168 15.42 11.56 -7.51
C SER A 168 16.59 12.21 -8.25
N ASN A 169 17.08 11.58 -9.33
CA ASN A 169 18.22 12.03 -10.15
C ASN A 169 19.55 12.15 -9.41
N SER A 170 19.73 11.41 -8.31
CA SER A 170 21.04 11.25 -7.66
C SER A 170 22.04 10.48 -8.54
N GLU A 171 23.32 10.46 -8.17
CA GLU A 171 24.30 9.62 -8.88
C GLU A 171 24.05 8.12 -8.68
N VAL A 172 23.54 7.72 -7.51
CA VAL A 172 23.11 6.33 -7.26
C VAL A 172 21.89 5.98 -8.11
N ASP A 173 20.99 6.93 -8.34
CA ASP A 173 19.78 6.73 -9.13
C ASP A 173 20.09 6.34 -10.57
N LYS A 174 21.15 6.91 -11.16
CA LYS A 174 21.62 6.54 -12.50
C LYS A 174 22.03 5.07 -12.57
N LEU A 175 22.61 4.53 -11.50
CA LEU A 175 22.97 3.11 -11.41
C LEU A 175 21.72 2.22 -11.33
N TYR A 176 20.69 2.65 -10.59
CA TYR A 176 19.40 1.96 -10.58
C TYR A 176 18.71 2.01 -11.94
N GLN A 177 18.74 3.16 -12.64
CA GLN A 177 18.20 3.29 -13.99
C GLN A 177 18.93 2.38 -14.99
N ALA A 178 20.26 2.28 -14.88
CA ALA A 178 21.05 1.36 -15.70
C ALA A 178 20.67 -0.10 -15.41
N LEU A 179 20.53 -0.49 -14.14
CA LEU A 179 20.08 -1.83 -13.74
C LEU A 179 18.68 -2.15 -14.30
N ILE A 180 17.75 -1.19 -14.25
CA ILE A 180 16.40 -1.36 -14.83
C ILE A 180 16.48 -1.57 -16.35
N ALA A 181 17.38 -0.86 -17.03
CA ALA A 181 17.58 -0.98 -18.47
C ALA A 181 18.20 -2.34 -18.90
N GLU A 182 18.84 -3.09 -18.00
CA GLU A 182 19.30 -4.45 -18.26
C GLU A 182 18.14 -5.46 -18.41
N GLY A 183 16.93 -5.09 -17.96
CA GLY A 183 15.74 -5.91 -18.03
C GLY A 183 15.41 -6.63 -16.71
N PRO A 184 14.33 -7.42 -16.69
CA PRO A 184 13.85 -8.07 -15.48
C PRO A 184 14.80 -9.19 -15.02
N ALA A 185 15.00 -9.28 -13.71
CA ALA A 185 15.70 -10.41 -13.08
C ALA A 185 14.89 -11.72 -13.24
N LYS A 186 15.58 -12.86 -13.27
CA LYS A 186 14.97 -14.19 -13.44
C LYS A 186 14.33 -14.73 -12.17
N ASP A 187 14.76 -14.24 -11.01
CA ASP A 187 14.22 -14.58 -9.71
C ASP A 187 14.59 -13.51 -8.65
N SER A 188 13.99 -13.61 -7.47
CA SER A 188 14.23 -12.66 -6.37
C SER A 188 15.66 -12.69 -5.85
N ALA A 189 16.36 -13.83 -5.96
CA ALA A 189 17.75 -13.94 -5.54
C ALA A 189 18.69 -13.19 -6.49
N GLU A 190 18.44 -13.24 -7.81
CA GLU A 190 19.14 -12.43 -8.80
C GLU A 190 18.85 -10.94 -8.60
N ALA A 191 17.57 -10.57 -8.42
CA ALA A 191 17.20 -9.18 -8.15
C ALA A 191 17.94 -8.63 -6.92
N LEU A 192 17.93 -9.37 -5.81
CA LEU A 192 18.63 -9.01 -4.58
C LEU A 192 20.15 -8.89 -4.78
N ARG A 193 20.78 -9.86 -5.47
CA ARG A 193 22.23 -9.80 -5.78
C ARG A 193 22.59 -8.60 -6.66
N SER A 194 21.72 -8.20 -7.59
CA SER A 194 21.96 -7.03 -8.43
C SER A 194 21.82 -5.73 -7.64
N ILE A 195 20.79 -5.61 -6.79
CA ILE A 195 20.63 -4.47 -5.87
C ILE A 195 21.83 -4.37 -4.92
N ALA A 196 22.32 -5.50 -4.41
CA ALA A 196 23.47 -5.55 -3.49
C ALA A 196 24.79 -5.01 -4.06
N LYS A 197 24.91 -4.91 -5.40
CA LYS A 197 26.09 -4.32 -6.06
C LYS A 197 26.06 -2.80 -6.09
N LEU A 198 24.90 -2.20 -5.85
CA LEU A 198 24.72 -0.75 -5.93
C LEU A 198 25.02 -0.11 -4.57
N PRO A 199 25.68 1.07 -4.54
CA PRO A 199 25.87 1.82 -3.31
C PRO A 199 24.54 2.37 -2.78
N LEU A 200 24.50 2.65 -1.47
CA LEU A 200 23.43 3.39 -0.81
C LEU A 200 23.61 4.90 -1.00
N ASN A 201 22.51 5.65 -1.04
CA ASN A 201 22.52 7.12 -1.12
C ASN A 201 23.07 7.80 0.14
N HIS A 202 22.91 7.17 1.29
CA HIS A 202 23.34 7.68 2.57
C HIS A 202 23.56 6.52 3.55
N GLN A 203 24.18 6.82 4.69
CA GLN A 203 24.37 5.83 5.75
C GLN A 203 23.01 5.32 6.26
N PRO A 204 22.87 4.03 6.57
CA PRO A 204 21.62 3.48 7.10
C PRO A 204 21.15 4.22 8.38
N GLY A 205 19.87 4.54 8.43
CA GLY A 205 19.22 5.21 9.55
C GLY A 205 19.44 6.72 9.65
N THR A 206 20.24 7.34 8.77
CA THR A 206 20.62 8.76 8.92
C THR A 206 19.79 9.74 8.10
N ALA A 207 19.11 9.28 7.05
CA ALA A 207 18.23 10.09 6.22
C ALA A 207 17.07 9.24 5.70
N TRP A 208 16.05 9.91 5.15
CA TRP A 208 14.94 9.26 4.47
C TRP A 208 15.16 9.33 2.96
N HIS A 209 14.99 8.21 2.27
CA HIS A 209 15.06 8.14 0.81
C HIS A 209 14.13 7.07 0.26
N TYR A 210 13.21 7.46 -0.62
CA TYR A 210 12.26 6.54 -1.24
C TYR A 210 12.98 5.61 -2.22
N GLY A 211 12.84 4.30 -2.04
CA GLY A 211 13.60 3.32 -2.81
C GLY A 211 13.04 1.91 -2.66
N VAL A 212 13.72 0.91 -3.26
CA VAL A 212 13.34 -0.52 -3.32
C VAL A 212 13.26 -1.25 -1.96
N ASN A 213 13.26 -0.52 -0.86
CA ASN A 213 13.22 -1.03 0.51
C ASN A 213 12.09 -2.05 0.73
N THR A 214 10.89 -1.78 0.22
CA THR A 214 9.75 -2.70 0.38
C THR A 214 9.81 -3.93 -0.53
N ASP A 215 10.52 -3.85 -1.65
CA ASP A 215 10.85 -5.02 -2.47
C ASP A 215 11.74 -5.98 -1.67
N ILE A 216 12.73 -5.43 -0.97
CA ILE A 216 13.63 -6.18 -0.08
C ILE A 216 12.86 -6.78 1.11
N ILE A 217 11.85 -6.07 1.66
CA ILE A 217 10.93 -6.65 2.67
C ILE A 217 10.17 -7.85 2.06
N GLY A 218 9.76 -7.76 0.80
CA GLY A 218 9.21 -8.89 0.05
C GLY A 218 10.17 -10.08 0.02
N PHE A 219 11.44 -9.86 -0.34
CA PHE A 219 12.45 -10.92 -0.36
C PHE A 219 12.75 -11.50 1.02
N LEU A 220 12.65 -10.69 2.08
CA LEU A 220 12.73 -11.16 3.47
C LEU A 220 11.58 -12.12 3.80
N VAL A 221 10.35 -11.81 3.39
CA VAL A 221 9.18 -12.70 3.55
C VAL A 221 9.43 -14.02 2.82
N GLU A 222 9.91 -13.98 1.58
CA GLU A 222 10.22 -15.19 0.81
C GLU A 222 11.30 -16.04 1.49
N ARG A 223 12.39 -15.41 1.94
CA ARG A 223 13.51 -16.08 2.60
C ARG A 223 13.10 -16.78 3.90
N ILE A 224 12.25 -16.13 4.71
CA ILE A 224 11.82 -16.67 6.00
C ILE A 224 10.73 -17.73 5.83
N SER A 225 9.80 -17.53 4.90
CA SER A 225 8.64 -18.43 4.72
C SER A 225 8.93 -19.62 3.80
N GLY A 226 9.89 -19.48 2.87
CA GLY A 226 10.13 -20.42 1.79
C GLY A 226 9.05 -20.39 0.69
N MET A 227 8.16 -19.39 0.69
CA MET A 227 7.09 -19.22 -0.30
C MET A 227 7.38 -18.02 -1.20
N LYS A 228 6.90 -18.03 -2.45
CA LYS A 228 6.90 -16.81 -3.29
C LYS A 228 6.02 -15.76 -2.63
N LEU A 229 6.36 -14.47 -2.73
CA LEU A 229 5.67 -13.41 -1.97
C LEU A 229 4.15 -13.41 -2.18
N GLY A 230 3.71 -13.62 -3.41
CA GLY A 230 2.29 -13.62 -3.78
C GLY A 230 1.56 -14.84 -3.23
N GLU A 231 2.20 -16.01 -3.17
CA GLU A 231 1.64 -17.19 -2.54
C GLU A 231 1.48 -16.99 -1.04
N TYR A 232 2.46 -16.35 -0.39
CA TYR A 232 2.39 -16.01 1.02
C TYR A 232 1.23 -15.04 1.30
N MET A 233 1.13 -13.95 0.51
CA MET A 233 0.04 -12.98 0.63
C MET A 233 -1.32 -13.63 0.35
N GLN A 234 -1.43 -14.50 -0.65
CA GLN A 234 -2.66 -15.23 -0.97
C GLN A 234 -3.14 -16.01 0.25
N LYS A 235 -2.25 -16.80 0.86
CA LYS A 235 -2.56 -17.66 1.99
C LYS A 235 -2.89 -16.89 3.28
N HIS A 236 -2.15 -15.82 3.56
CA HIS A 236 -2.17 -15.15 4.86
C HIS A 236 -2.96 -13.84 4.89
N ILE A 237 -3.30 -13.27 3.73
CA ILE A 237 -4.00 -11.98 3.62
C ILE A 237 -5.20 -12.11 2.68
N PHE A 238 -4.99 -12.47 1.41
CA PHE A 238 -6.03 -12.33 0.40
C PHE A 238 -7.16 -13.34 0.57
N THR A 239 -6.87 -14.63 0.68
CA THR A 239 -7.91 -15.64 0.94
C THR A 239 -8.64 -15.38 2.27
N PRO A 240 -7.94 -15.14 3.40
CA PRO A 240 -8.61 -14.82 4.67
C PRO A 240 -9.53 -13.59 4.60
N LEU A 241 -9.15 -12.55 3.84
CA LEU A 241 -9.95 -11.33 3.66
C LEU A 241 -10.89 -11.37 2.45
N ALA A 242 -10.97 -12.50 1.74
CA ALA A 242 -11.71 -12.63 0.48
C ALA A 242 -11.37 -11.56 -0.57
N MET A 243 -10.08 -11.23 -0.71
CA MET A 243 -9.54 -10.32 -1.74
C MET A 243 -9.21 -11.10 -3.03
N ASN A 244 -10.25 -11.53 -3.75
CA ASN A 244 -10.13 -12.50 -4.83
C ASN A 244 -9.51 -11.94 -6.12
N ASP A 245 -9.50 -10.62 -6.28
CA ASP A 245 -9.02 -9.91 -7.46
C ASP A 245 -7.75 -9.11 -7.15
N THR A 246 -7.01 -9.52 -6.11
CA THR A 246 -5.74 -8.92 -5.73
C THR A 246 -4.59 -9.89 -5.99
N GLY A 247 -3.60 -9.46 -6.76
CA GLY A 247 -2.48 -10.32 -7.13
C GLY A 247 -1.38 -9.59 -7.90
N PHE A 248 -0.27 -10.28 -8.14
CA PHE A 248 0.86 -9.77 -8.95
C PHE A 248 0.64 -9.89 -10.46
N SER A 249 -0.48 -10.51 -10.86
CA SER A 249 -0.93 -10.63 -12.24
C SER A 249 -2.46 -10.72 -12.27
N VAL A 250 -3.03 -10.48 -13.44
CA VAL A 250 -4.46 -10.61 -13.74
C VAL A 250 -4.66 -11.86 -14.59
N SER A 251 -5.55 -12.76 -14.14
CA SER A 251 -5.84 -13.99 -14.87
C SER A 251 -6.53 -13.70 -16.20
N ALA A 252 -6.36 -14.62 -17.16
CA ALA A 252 -6.92 -14.49 -18.52
C ALA A 252 -8.44 -14.25 -18.54
N GLU A 253 -9.17 -14.81 -17.57
CA GLU A 253 -10.63 -14.66 -17.44
C GLU A 253 -11.08 -13.29 -16.91
N ASN A 254 -10.14 -12.47 -16.41
CA ASN A 254 -10.40 -11.17 -15.80
C ASN A 254 -9.81 -10.00 -16.59
N LEU A 255 -9.22 -10.28 -17.76
CA LEU A 255 -8.56 -9.26 -18.59
C LEU A 255 -9.52 -8.19 -19.11
N ASP A 256 -10.79 -8.53 -19.30
CA ASP A 256 -11.85 -7.59 -19.67
C ASP A 256 -12.16 -6.57 -18.56
N ARG A 257 -11.84 -6.89 -17.31
CA ARG A 257 -11.97 -5.99 -16.16
C ARG A 257 -10.69 -5.18 -15.88
N PHE A 258 -9.59 -5.47 -16.56
CA PHE A 258 -8.34 -4.78 -16.32
C PHE A 258 -8.32 -3.42 -17.00
N SER A 259 -8.08 -2.37 -16.20
CA SER A 259 -8.09 -1.00 -16.68
C SER A 259 -6.91 -0.67 -17.60
N GLN A 260 -7.13 0.24 -18.54
CA GLN A 260 -6.10 0.89 -19.33
C GLN A 260 -5.38 1.94 -18.48
N ILE A 261 -4.08 2.11 -18.69
CA ILE A 261 -3.27 3.15 -18.02
C ILE A 261 -2.97 4.33 -18.95
N TYR A 262 -3.01 5.53 -18.37
CA TYR A 262 -2.83 6.80 -19.06
C TYR A 262 -1.67 7.62 -18.47
N THR A 263 -1.14 8.54 -19.28
CA THR A 263 -0.09 9.48 -18.90
C THR A 263 -0.30 10.84 -19.57
N VAL A 264 0.51 11.82 -19.20
CA VAL A 264 0.58 13.13 -19.87
C VAL A 264 1.36 13.04 -21.19
N GLY A 265 0.73 13.46 -22.29
CA GLY A 265 1.40 13.62 -23.59
C GLY A 265 2.07 14.98 -23.75
N ASP A 266 2.82 15.16 -24.84
CA ASP A 266 3.66 16.34 -25.07
C ASP A 266 2.93 17.70 -25.05
N LYS A 267 1.62 17.72 -25.28
CA LYS A 267 0.79 18.94 -25.25
C LYS A 267 -0.06 19.03 -23.97
N GLY A 268 0.25 18.23 -22.96
CA GLY A 268 -0.47 18.19 -21.69
C GLY A 268 -1.76 17.36 -21.71
N GLN A 269 -2.08 16.71 -22.82
CA GLN A 269 -3.29 15.90 -22.97
C GLN A 269 -3.12 14.49 -22.39
N THR A 270 -4.21 13.92 -21.89
CA THR A 270 -4.24 12.53 -21.41
C THR A 270 -4.17 11.55 -22.57
N ILE A 271 -3.09 10.77 -22.65
CA ILE A 271 -2.85 9.74 -23.67
C ILE A 271 -2.68 8.37 -23.01
N VAL A 272 -2.87 7.29 -23.78
CA VAL A 272 -2.51 5.95 -23.33
C VAL A 272 -1.02 5.92 -23.00
N MET A 273 -0.67 5.34 -21.85
CA MET A 273 0.73 5.14 -21.49
C MET A 273 1.28 3.95 -22.27
N GLU A 274 2.21 4.25 -23.17
CA GLU A 274 3.04 3.24 -23.82
C GLU A 274 4.11 2.76 -22.83
N ASN A 275 4.43 1.45 -22.85
CA ASN A 275 5.43 0.81 -22.01
C ASN A 275 5.14 0.92 -20.50
N GLU A 276 4.29 0.02 -20.01
CA GLU A 276 3.99 -0.15 -18.59
C GLU A 276 5.28 -0.29 -17.74
N PRO A 277 5.51 0.58 -16.73
CA PRO A 277 6.77 0.61 -15.96
C PRO A 277 7.17 -0.70 -15.29
N LEU A 278 6.21 -1.53 -14.89
CA LEU A 278 6.48 -2.83 -14.25
C LEU A 278 6.32 -4.02 -15.20
N GLY A 279 6.16 -3.76 -16.51
CA GLY A 279 6.01 -4.79 -17.53
C GLY A 279 4.59 -5.35 -17.62
N ASP A 280 4.50 -6.60 -18.08
CA ASP A 280 3.21 -7.26 -18.27
C ASP A 280 2.58 -7.68 -16.93
N TYR A 281 1.27 -7.45 -16.80
CA TYR A 281 0.46 -7.94 -15.68
C TYR A 281 -0.41 -9.15 -16.07
N MET A 282 -0.38 -9.61 -17.33
CA MET A 282 -1.19 -10.74 -17.80
C MET A 282 -0.53 -12.10 -17.52
N SER A 283 0.70 -12.10 -17.04
CA SER A 283 1.47 -13.29 -16.68
C SER A 283 2.05 -13.16 -15.29
N ASP A 284 2.20 -14.28 -14.58
CA ASP A 284 2.82 -14.31 -13.26
C ASP A 284 4.30 -13.90 -13.37
N PRO A 285 4.73 -12.77 -12.77
CA PRO A 285 6.10 -12.29 -12.94
C PRO A 285 7.09 -13.17 -12.19
N ALA A 286 8.30 -13.33 -12.74
CA ALA A 286 9.35 -14.13 -12.09
C ALA A 286 9.75 -13.56 -10.71
N VAL A 287 9.65 -12.24 -10.54
CA VAL A 287 9.89 -11.53 -9.29
C VAL A 287 8.64 -10.78 -8.86
N HIS A 288 8.15 -11.06 -7.65
CA HIS A 288 7.02 -10.33 -7.09
C HIS A 288 7.51 -9.03 -6.44
N ASN A 289 7.33 -7.91 -7.14
CA ASN A 289 7.75 -6.59 -6.69
C ASN A 289 6.92 -6.11 -5.48
N GLY A 290 7.41 -6.36 -4.25
CA GLY A 290 6.72 -6.01 -3.00
C GLY A 290 6.53 -4.49 -2.78
N GLY A 291 7.15 -3.65 -3.60
CA GLY A 291 7.01 -2.20 -3.57
C GLY A 291 5.91 -1.65 -4.48
N GLY A 292 5.44 -2.40 -5.46
CA GLY A 292 4.63 -1.84 -6.55
C GLY A 292 3.83 -2.83 -7.39
N GLY A 293 4.06 -4.14 -7.28
CA GLY A 293 3.61 -5.11 -8.26
C GLY A 293 2.17 -5.60 -8.14
N LEU A 294 1.38 -5.18 -7.13
CA LEU A 294 0.00 -5.65 -7.02
C LEU A 294 -0.94 -4.90 -7.96
N THR A 295 -1.93 -5.65 -8.44
CA THR A 295 -3.22 -5.18 -8.91
C THR A 295 -4.28 -5.47 -7.86
N SER A 296 -5.38 -4.71 -7.85
CA SER A 296 -6.49 -4.88 -6.91
C SER A 296 -7.76 -4.21 -7.45
N THR A 297 -8.90 -4.50 -6.83
CA THR A 297 -10.16 -3.74 -7.00
C THR A 297 -10.40 -2.78 -5.84
N MET A 298 -11.34 -1.84 -6.00
CA MET A 298 -11.82 -0.96 -4.91
C MET A 298 -12.32 -1.77 -3.72
N THR A 299 -13.15 -2.79 -3.99
CA THR A 299 -13.76 -3.66 -2.98
C THR A 299 -12.73 -4.44 -2.19
N ASP A 300 -11.72 -5.02 -2.85
CA ASP A 300 -10.68 -5.79 -2.16
C ASP A 300 -9.79 -4.90 -1.30
N TYR A 301 -9.39 -3.74 -1.81
CA TYR A 301 -8.57 -2.82 -1.04
C TYR A 301 -9.33 -2.20 0.13
N LEU A 302 -10.65 -2.03 0.02
CA LEU A 302 -11.50 -1.64 1.16
C LEU A 302 -11.47 -2.68 2.28
N LYS A 303 -11.57 -3.97 1.98
CA LYS A 303 -11.48 -5.04 3.00
C LYS A 303 -10.15 -4.98 3.74
N PHE A 304 -9.04 -4.77 3.00
CA PHE A 304 -7.72 -4.56 3.58
C PHE A 304 -7.66 -3.31 4.48
N ALA A 305 -8.14 -2.18 3.97
CA ALA A 305 -8.13 -0.92 4.72
C ALA A 305 -9.01 -0.98 5.98
N GLN A 306 -10.19 -1.61 5.89
CA GLN A 306 -11.09 -1.81 7.02
C GLN A 306 -10.51 -2.78 8.05
N MET A 307 -9.81 -3.84 7.62
CA MET A 307 -9.05 -4.73 8.51
C MET A 307 -8.03 -3.95 9.34
N LEU A 308 -7.30 -3.03 8.71
CA LEU A 308 -6.35 -2.16 9.42
C LEU A 308 -7.06 -1.18 10.37
N LEU A 309 -8.14 -0.51 9.92
CA LEU A 309 -8.92 0.40 10.76
C LEU A 309 -9.46 -0.30 12.02
N ASN A 310 -9.90 -1.55 11.88
CA ASN A 310 -10.40 -2.41 12.96
C ASN A 310 -9.29 -2.99 13.85
N GLY A 311 -8.04 -2.59 13.68
CA GLY A 311 -6.93 -3.08 14.50
C GLY A 311 -6.54 -4.52 14.18
N GLY A 312 -6.54 -4.88 12.89
CA GLY A 312 -5.97 -6.12 12.39
C GLY A 312 -7.00 -7.24 12.13
N GLU A 313 -8.29 -6.94 12.17
CA GLU A 313 -9.37 -7.93 12.03
C GLU A 313 -10.50 -7.42 11.12
N TYR A 314 -11.02 -8.28 10.25
CA TYR A 314 -12.20 -7.98 9.45
C TYR A 314 -13.07 -9.23 9.33
N ASN A 315 -14.39 -9.09 9.52
CA ASN A 315 -15.35 -10.19 9.47
C ASN A 315 -14.95 -11.43 10.31
N GLY A 316 -14.45 -11.20 11.53
CA GLY A 316 -14.02 -12.26 12.45
C GLY A 316 -12.68 -12.91 12.09
N VAL A 317 -12.03 -12.47 11.01
CA VAL A 317 -10.72 -12.95 10.56
C VAL A 317 -9.65 -11.98 11.00
N ARG A 318 -8.76 -12.44 11.89
CA ARG A 318 -7.61 -11.68 12.37
C ARG A 318 -6.35 -11.96 11.55
N VAL A 319 -5.83 -10.92 10.89
CA VAL A 319 -4.56 -10.97 10.14
C VAL A 319 -3.40 -10.48 11.00
N LEU A 320 -3.62 -9.45 11.83
CA LEU A 320 -2.62 -8.91 12.77
C LEU A 320 -3.25 -8.65 14.14
N GLY A 321 -2.43 -8.62 15.19
CA GLY A 321 -2.81 -8.14 16.49
C GLY A 321 -3.04 -6.61 16.52
N ARG A 322 -3.98 -6.15 17.36
CA ARG A 322 -4.27 -4.71 17.52
C ARG A 322 -3.03 -3.86 17.83
N LYS A 323 -2.17 -4.34 18.74
CA LYS A 323 -0.93 -3.63 19.12
C LYS A 323 0.07 -3.56 17.96
N THR A 324 0.08 -4.55 17.08
CA THR A 324 0.92 -4.57 15.87
C THR A 324 0.45 -3.54 14.87
N VAL A 325 -0.87 -3.40 14.65
CA VAL A 325 -1.42 -2.34 13.79
C VAL A 325 -1.15 -0.95 14.38
N GLU A 326 -1.31 -0.76 15.70
CA GLU A 326 -0.93 0.49 16.36
C GLU A 326 0.56 0.83 16.19
N TYR A 327 1.43 -0.19 16.30
CA TYR A 327 2.86 -0.02 16.06
C TYR A 327 3.16 0.30 14.58
N MET A 328 2.52 -0.41 13.65
CA MET A 328 2.63 -0.21 12.20
C MET A 328 2.33 1.23 11.79
N ARG A 329 1.27 1.83 12.36
CA ARG A 329 0.84 3.20 12.06
C ARG A 329 1.43 4.27 12.98
N SER A 330 2.33 3.92 13.89
CA SER A 330 3.05 4.92 14.69
C SER A 330 4.15 5.55 13.85
N ASN A 331 4.47 6.82 14.09
CA ASN A 331 5.66 7.43 13.49
C ASN A 331 6.92 6.78 14.06
N HIS A 332 7.81 6.32 13.18
CA HIS A 332 9.10 5.73 13.53
C HIS A 332 10.29 6.59 13.12
N LEU A 333 10.05 7.74 12.50
CA LEU A 333 11.11 8.70 12.17
C LEU A 333 11.43 9.61 13.38
N PRO A 334 12.70 9.94 13.63
CA PRO A 334 13.07 10.96 14.59
C PRO A 334 12.64 12.35 14.09
N ASP A 335 12.49 13.31 15.01
CA ASP A 335 12.01 14.66 14.71
C ASP A 335 12.81 15.37 13.60
N ASN A 336 14.12 15.12 13.52
CA ASN A 336 14.98 15.72 12.49
C ASN A 336 14.79 15.14 11.08
N LEU A 337 14.02 14.06 10.93
CA LEU A 337 13.61 13.49 9.65
C LEU A 337 12.11 13.75 9.37
N ILE A 338 11.50 14.69 10.08
CA ILE A 338 10.13 15.14 9.83
C ILE A 338 10.19 16.61 9.39
N PRO A 339 9.64 16.97 8.21
CA PRO A 339 9.01 16.07 7.25
C PRO A 339 10.03 15.18 6.52
N PHE A 340 9.59 13.97 6.15
CA PHE A 340 10.48 12.99 5.52
C PHE A 340 10.84 13.31 4.06
N ASN A 341 10.10 14.23 3.44
CA ASN A 341 10.48 14.90 2.19
C ASN A 341 9.87 16.31 2.14
N ALA A 342 10.25 17.10 1.14
CA ALA A 342 9.80 18.49 1.00
C ALA A 342 8.28 18.66 0.90
N GLU A 343 7.54 17.62 0.49
CA GLU A 343 6.10 17.65 0.30
C GLU A 343 5.30 17.08 1.48
N SER A 344 5.98 16.57 2.50
CA SER A 344 5.38 15.81 3.61
C SER A 344 5.31 16.59 4.92
N THR A 345 5.19 17.92 4.85
CA THR A 345 5.03 18.79 6.03
C THR A 345 3.87 18.27 6.91
N GLY A 346 4.11 18.14 8.22
CA GLY A 346 3.14 17.58 9.17
C GLY A 346 2.99 16.05 9.15
N GLU A 347 3.70 15.36 8.25
CA GLU A 347 3.68 13.90 8.10
C GLU A 347 5.01 13.28 8.56
N GLY A 348 4.91 12.26 9.40
CA GLY A 348 5.96 11.29 9.68
C GLY A 348 5.79 10.03 8.84
N TYR A 349 6.57 8.99 9.16
CA TYR A 349 6.54 7.73 8.42
C TYR A 349 6.45 6.55 9.39
N GLY A 350 5.46 5.68 9.16
CA GLY A 350 5.25 4.44 9.88
C GLY A 350 5.95 3.26 9.22
N LEU A 351 5.39 2.06 9.36
CA LEU A 351 5.92 0.89 8.68
C LEU A 351 5.30 0.80 7.27
N ALA A 352 6.03 1.33 6.28
CA ALA A 352 5.69 1.38 4.85
C ALA A 352 4.54 2.34 4.45
N MET A 353 4.25 3.36 5.27
CA MET A 353 3.15 4.31 5.08
C MET A 353 3.45 5.68 5.69
N SER A 354 2.86 6.77 5.18
CA SER A 354 2.90 8.06 5.88
C SER A 354 1.88 8.10 7.02
N VAL A 355 2.19 8.90 8.04
CA VAL A 355 1.34 9.10 9.23
C VAL A 355 1.31 10.59 9.57
N THR A 356 0.13 11.18 9.71
CA THR A 356 -0.03 12.56 10.19
C THR A 356 0.44 12.68 11.64
N VAL A 357 1.51 13.44 11.88
CA VAL A 357 2.05 13.72 13.22
C VAL A 357 1.62 15.08 13.75
N ASP A 358 1.46 16.05 12.85
CA ASP A 358 0.99 17.41 13.14
C ASP A 358 -0.06 17.83 12.08
N PRO A 359 -1.37 17.74 12.41
CA PRO A 359 -2.44 18.15 11.51
C PRO A 359 -2.44 19.64 11.15
N GLY A 360 -1.89 20.52 11.99
CA GLY A 360 -1.83 21.96 11.72
C GLY A 360 -0.75 22.33 10.70
N GLN A 361 0.28 21.49 10.58
CA GLN A 361 1.34 21.59 9.58
C GLN A 361 1.09 20.71 8.35
N SER A 362 0.18 19.74 8.46
CA SER A 362 -0.27 18.92 7.34
C SER A 362 -0.77 19.80 6.20
N ARG A 363 -0.44 19.43 4.97
CA ARG A 363 -0.92 20.12 3.76
C ARG A 363 -2.41 19.88 3.47
N PHE A 364 -3.11 19.16 4.35
CA PHE A 364 -4.50 18.79 4.19
C PHE A 364 -5.21 18.54 5.52
N MET A 365 -6.54 18.70 5.50
CA MET A 365 -7.41 18.38 6.64
C MET A 365 -7.24 16.92 7.04
N SER A 366 -6.91 16.69 8.31
CA SER A 366 -6.53 15.37 8.83
C SER A 366 -6.66 15.31 10.35
N SER A 367 -6.67 14.11 10.89
CA SER A 367 -6.44 13.84 12.31
C SER A 367 -5.02 13.41 12.58
N LYS A 368 -4.53 13.67 13.80
CA LYS A 368 -3.26 13.08 14.25
C LYS A 368 -3.39 11.56 14.26
N GLY A 369 -2.45 10.86 13.63
CA GLY A 369 -2.45 9.41 13.47
C GLY A 369 -3.27 8.89 12.29
N ASN A 370 -3.83 9.77 11.44
CA ASN A 370 -4.29 9.39 10.10
C ASN A 370 -3.09 8.87 9.29
N TYR A 371 -3.27 7.80 8.54
CA TYR A 371 -2.18 7.13 7.84
C TYR A 371 -2.65 6.59 6.50
N GLY A 372 -1.75 6.48 5.53
CA GLY A 372 -2.09 6.04 4.19
C GLY A 372 -0.93 6.11 3.23
N TRP A 373 -1.22 5.88 1.96
CA TRP A 373 -0.24 6.00 0.88
C TRP A 373 -0.94 6.16 -0.47
N GLY A 374 -0.16 6.32 -1.54
CA GLY A 374 -0.64 6.37 -2.92
C GLY A 374 0.11 5.41 -3.84
N GLY A 375 -0.43 5.19 -5.03
CA GLY A 375 0.20 4.48 -6.13
C GLY A 375 0.53 5.41 -7.28
N ALA A 376 1.56 5.07 -8.06
CA ALA A 376 2.05 5.89 -9.16
C ALA A 376 0.96 6.25 -10.18
N ALA A 377 0.05 5.31 -10.49
CA ALA A 377 -1.09 5.54 -11.38
C ALA A 377 -2.26 6.26 -10.72
N SER A 378 -1.99 7.16 -9.78
CA SER A 378 -3.01 7.98 -9.14
C SER A 378 -4.05 7.15 -8.37
N THR A 379 -3.69 6.01 -7.80
CA THR A 379 -4.49 5.34 -6.76
C THR A 379 -4.12 5.90 -5.39
N TYR A 380 -5.06 5.98 -4.45
CA TYR A 380 -4.83 6.63 -3.16
C TYR A 380 -5.72 6.06 -2.07
N PHE A 381 -5.20 5.98 -0.85
CA PHE A 381 -6.02 5.67 0.33
C PHE A 381 -5.53 6.36 1.60
N ARG A 382 -6.46 6.57 2.53
CA ARG A 382 -6.22 7.01 3.91
C ARG A 382 -7.13 6.26 4.88
N ILE A 383 -6.62 6.06 6.08
CA ILE A 383 -7.34 5.51 7.22
C ILE A 383 -7.14 6.48 8.38
N ASP A 384 -8.24 7.01 8.91
CA ASP A 384 -8.26 7.91 10.04
C ASP A 384 -8.93 7.20 11.24
N PRO A 385 -8.15 6.61 12.16
CA PRO A 385 -8.69 5.92 13.33
C PRO A 385 -9.43 6.83 14.30
N LYS A 386 -9.13 8.14 14.31
CA LYS A 386 -9.81 9.08 15.19
C LYS A 386 -11.24 9.32 14.70
N GLU A 387 -11.41 9.41 13.39
CA GLU A 387 -12.72 9.59 12.76
C GLU A 387 -13.41 8.28 12.38
N ASN A 388 -12.77 7.14 12.65
CA ASN A 388 -13.20 5.80 12.25
C ASN A 388 -13.54 5.72 10.75
N LEU A 389 -12.66 6.28 9.93
CA LEU A 389 -12.89 6.61 8.53
C LEU A 389 -11.87 5.94 7.60
N VAL A 390 -12.34 5.40 6.48
CA VAL A 390 -11.54 4.96 5.32
C VAL A 390 -11.92 5.80 4.10
N MET A 391 -10.91 6.28 3.38
CA MET A 391 -11.07 6.97 2.10
C MET A 391 -10.22 6.26 1.05
N ILE A 392 -10.79 5.95 -0.10
CA ILE A 392 -10.08 5.35 -1.23
C ILE A 392 -10.49 6.04 -2.52
N SER A 393 -9.53 6.38 -3.37
CA SER A 393 -9.78 6.80 -4.75
C SER A 393 -8.89 6.06 -5.72
N MET A 394 -9.45 5.63 -6.85
CA MET A 394 -8.74 4.85 -7.86
C MET A 394 -8.97 5.47 -9.24
N ALA A 395 -7.88 5.95 -9.83
CA ALA A 395 -7.76 6.27 -11.26
C ALA A 395 -6.60 5.45 -11.85
N GLN A 396 -6.35 5.57 -13.15
CA GLN A 396 -5.17 5.01 -13.81
C GLN A 396 -4.46 6.10 -14.63
N PHE A 397 -3.80 7.03 -13.93
CA PHE A 397 -3.06 8.13 -14.54
C PHE A 397 -1.70 8.30 -13.88
N ILE A 398 -0.62 8.29 -14.66
CA ILE A 398 0.75 8.55 -14.21
C ILE A 398 1.21 9.93 -14.70
N PRO A 399 1.96 10.71 -13.88
CA PRO A 399 2.30 10.45 -12.49
C PRO A 399 1.20 10.91 -11.52
N ILE A 400 1.12 10.23 -10.37
CA ILE A 400 0.39 10.74 -9.20
C ILE A 400 0.85 12.15 -8.86
N GLY A 401 -0.09 13.01 -8.46
CA GLY A 401 0.20 14.42 -8.17
C GLY A 401 0.05 15.36 -9.36
N PHE A 402 0.08 14.85 -10.60
CA PHE A 402 -0.08 15.69 -11.79
C PHE A 402 -1.45 16.39 -11.82
N HIS A 403 -2.50 15.67 -11.45
CA HIS A 403 -3.83 16.20 -11.22
C HIS A 403 -4.17 16.15 -9.72
N ARG A 404 -4.79 17.23 -9.22
CA ARG A 404 -5.09 17.42 -7.79
C ARG A 404 -6.34 16.68 -7.32
N TYR A 405 -6.84 15.72 -8.09
CA TYR A 405 -8.13 15.09 -7.84
C TYR A 405 -8.19 14.38 -6.46
N HIS A 406 -7.09 13.80 -5.99
CA HIS A 406 -7.01 13.16 -4.67
C HIS A 406 -6.98 14.19 -3.51
N ASP A 407 -6.39 15.37 -3.72
CA ASP A 407 -6.47 16.48 -2.78
C ASP A 407 -7.92 16.97 -2.65
N ASP A 408 -8.57 17.19 -3.79
CA ASP A 408 -9.96 17.66 -3.86
C ASP A 408 -10.91 16.63 -3.24
N PHE A 409 -10.75 15.34 -3.59
CA PHE A 409 -11.52 14.25 -3.00
C PHE A 409 -11.41 14.27 -1.47
N ARG A 410 -10.19 14.22 -0.93
CA ARG A 410 -9.95 14.23 0.52
C ARG A 410 -10.55 15.48 1.19
N ASN A 411 -10.38 16.65 0.58
CA ASN A 411 -10.95 17.89 1.11
C ASN A 411 -12.48 17.83 1.15
N LEU A 412 -13.11 17.30 0.10
CA LEU A 412 -14.56 17.14 0.01
C LEU A 412 -15.10 16.12 1.02
N VAL A 413 -14.34 15.09 1.37
CA VAL A 413 -14.69 14.17 2.46
C VAL A 413 -14.66 14.90 3.80
N TYR A 414 -13.51 15.49 4.19
CA TYR A 414 -13.38 16.09 5.52
C TYR A 414 -14.32 17.28 5.75
N GLN A 415 -14.54 18.14 4.74
CA GLN A 415 -15.50 19.25 4.88
C GLN A 415 -16.95 18.78 5.06
N SER A 416 -17.25 17.53 4.68
CA SER A 416 -18.58 16.96 4.81
C SER A 416 -18.86 16.33 6.18
N LEU A 417 -17.84 16.14 7.04
CA LEU A 417 -18.00 15.79 8.44
C LEU A 417 -18.56 16.99 9.22
N VAL A 418 -19.66 16.81 9.96
CA VAL A 418 -20.39 17.92 10.61
C VAL A 418 -20.83 17.63 12.06
N ASP A 419 -20.44 16.49 12.62
CA ASP A 419 -20.79 16.07 13.98
C ASP A 419 -19.84 16.55 15.09
#